data_AF-A0AAW5Z834-F1
#
_entry.id   AF-A0AAW5Z834-F1
#
_cell.length_a   1.000
_cell.length_b   1.000
_cell.length_c   1.000
_cell.angle_alpha   90.00
_cell.angle_beta   90.00
_cell.angle_gamma   90.00
#
_symmetry.space_group_name_H-M   'P 1'
#
loop_
_entity.id
_entity.type
_entity.pdbx_description
1 polymer ?
#
loop_
_entity_poly.entity_id
_entity_poly.type
_entity_poly.pdbx_seq_one_letter_code
_entity_poly.pdbx_strand_id
1 'polypeptide(L)'
;IFLQNYVSLTEGSRDVALPSLFNGQWVVGHSENFSASITTMQAVIWIVTFLAMLALTIFIRYSRMGRACRACAEDLKMASLLGINTDRVIALTFVIGAA
;
A
#
# COMPACT_ATOMS: atom_id res chain seq x y z
N ILE A 1 37.04 4.40 11.50
CA ILE A 1 37.44 3.45 10.43
C ILE A 1 37.56 1.99 10.90
N PHE A 2 38.37 1.67 11.92
CA PHE A 2 38.57 0.28 12.36
C PHE A 2 37.33 -0.33 13.03
N LEU A 3 36.69 0.40 13.94
CA LEU A 3 35.44 -0.04 14.60
C LEU A 3 34.24 -0.02 13.64
N GLN A 4 34.27 0.85 12.64
CA GLN A 4 33.22 0.91 11.61
C GLN A 4 33.27 -0.31 10.69
N ASN A 5 34.48 -0.74 10.28
CA ASN A 5 34.66 -2.00 9.53
C ASN A 5 34.33 -3.25 10.37
N TYR A 6 34.62 -3.24 11.68
CA TYR A 6 34.27 -4.35 12.58
C TYR A 6 32.75 -4.52 12.69
N VAL A 7 32.02 -3.42 12.88
CA VAL A 7 30.55 -3.43 12.93
C VAL A 7 29.96 -3.86 11.58
N SER A 8 30.50 -3.41 10.45
CA SER A 8 30.08 -3.88 9.12
C SER A 8 30.38 -5.37 8.83
N LEU A 9 31.33 -5.98 9.54
CA LEU A 9 31.66 -7.39 9.44
C LEU A 9 30.80 -8.27 10.36
N THR A 10 30.40 -7.76 11.54
CA THR A 10 29.53 -8.48 12.48
C THR A 10 28.05 -8.33 12.16
N GLU A 11 27.64 -7.12 11.75
CA GLU A 11 26.31 -6.84 11.23
C GLU A 11 26.38 -7.01 9.71
N GLY A 12 26.37 -8.26 9.26
CA GLY A 12 26.30 -8.55 7.83
C GLY A 12 25.13 -7.77 7.23
N SER A 13 25.42 -6.81 6.35
CA SER A 13 24.44 -6.11 5.50
C SER A 13 23.79 -7.06 4.49
N ARG A 14 23.48 -8.29 4.89
CA ARG A 14 22.36 -9.01 4.33
C ARG A 14 21.14 -8.26 4.80
N ASP A 15 20.72 -7.30 3.99
CA ASP A 15 19.31 -7.24 3.65
C ASP A 15 18.87 -8.70 3.51
N VAL A 16 18.02 -9.14 4.42
CA VAL A 16 17.27 -10.37 4.20
C VAL A 16 16.34 -10.04 3.05
N ALA A 17 16.90 -10.01 1.84
CA ALA A 17 16.16 -10.11 0.62
C ALA A 17 15.45 -11.44 0.75
N LEU A 18 14.17 -11.36 1.12
CA LEU A 18 13.25 -12.48 1.14
C LEU A 18 13.60 -13.34 -0.09
N PRO A 19 14.04 -14.60 0.09
CA PRO A 19 14.52 -15.40 -1.02
C PRO A 19 13.47 -15.36 -2.11
N SER A 20 13.84 -14.88 -3.30
CA SER A 20 12.90 -14.70 -4.41
C SER A 20 12.38 -16.07 -4.81
N LEU A 21 11.22 -16.45 -4.28
CA LEU A 21 10.54 -17.73 -4.55
C LEU A 21 10.20 -17.89 -6.04
N PHE A 22 10.25 -16.79 -6.79
CA PHE A 22 10.05 -16.73 -8.24
C PHE A 22 11.28 -16.10 -8.92
N ASN A 23 12.20 -16.96 -9.39
CA ASN A 23 13.32 -16.59 -10.26
C ASN A 23 12.84 -16.40 -11.71
N GLY A 24 12.03 -15.37 -11.94
CA GLY A 24 11.70 -14.86 -13.27
C GLY A 24 12.19 -13.42 -13.37
N GLN A 25 13.39 -13.19 -13.91
CA GLN A 25 13.82 -11.85 -14.26
C GLN A 25 13.58 -11.68 -15.76
N TRP A 26 12.50 -10.97 -16.11
CA TRP A 26 12.26 -10.57 -17.49
C TRP A 26 13.06 -9.31 -17.77
N VAL A 27 14.15 -9.48 -18.52
CA VAL A 27 14.97 -8.35 -19.00
C VAL A 27 14.24 -7.75 -20.20
N VAL A 28 13.50 -6.68 -19.97
CA VAL A 28 12.80 -5.94 -21.03
C VAL A 28 13.75 -4.87 -21.56
N GLY A 29 14.66 -5.28 -22.44
CA GLY A 29 15.51 -4.36 -23.20
C GLY A 29 16.96 -4.84 -23.36
N HIS A 30 17.30 -5.31 -24.57
CA HIS A 30 18.67 -5.29 -25.04
C HIS A 30 18.82 -4.05 -25.93
N SER A 31 19.13 -2.92 -25.31
CA SER A 31 19.55 -1.69 -25.96
C SER A 31 20.80 -1.25 -25.23
N GLU A 32 21.86 -0.96 -25.98
CA GLU A 32 23.28 -0.95 -25.60
C GLU A 32 23.66 -0.03 -24.42
N ASN A 33 22.72 0.70 -23.81
CA ASN A 33 22.95 1.61 -22.66
C ASN A 33 21.85 1.60 -21.58
N PHE A 34 20.81 0.77 -21.65
CA PHE A 34 19.76 0.73 -20.61
C PHE A 34 19.12 -0.66 -20.46
N SER A 35 19.52 -1.38 -19.41
CA SER A 35 18.91 -2.65 -19.02
C SER A 35 17.86 -2.41 -17.92
N ALA A 36 16.61 -2.19 -18.33
CA ALA A 36 15.48 -2.25 -17.41
C ALA A 36 15.17 -3.72 -17.10
N SER A 37 15.73 -4.21 -15.99
CA SER A 37 15.36 -5.53 -15.47
C SER A 37 14.09 -5.38 -14.62
N ILE A 38 12.99 -5.96 -15.08
CA ILE A 38 11.76 -6.02 -14.30
C ILE A 38 11.70 -7.41 -13.68
N THR A 39 11.91 -7.46 -12.37
CA THR A 39 11.76 -8.69 -11.59
C THR A 39 10.27 -9.03 -11.50
N THR A 40 9.89 -10.30 -11.65
CA THR A 40 8.50 -10.75 -11.49
C THR A 40 7.90 -10.29 -10.15
N MET A 41 8.70 -10.21 -9.08
CA MET A 41 8.31 -9.62 -7.79
C MET A 41 7.79 -8.19 -7.92
N GLN A 42 8.47 -7.33 -8.68
CA GLN A 42 8.05 -5.94 -8.88
C GLN A 42 6.72 -5.88 -9.62
N ALA A 43 6.56 -6.68 -10.68
CA ALA A 43 5.29 -6.77 -11.42
C ALA A 43 4.13 -7.24 -10.52
N VAL A 44 4.36 -8.23 -9.66
CA VAL A 44 3.36 -8.70 -8.68
C VAL A 44 2.99 -7.59 -7.69
N ILE A 45 3.97 -6.84 -7.16
CA ILE A 45 3.69 -5.71 -6.27
C ILE A 45 2.80 -4.67 -6.97
N TRP A 46 3.12 -4.30 -8.22
CA TRP A 46 2.29 -3.37 -8.99
C TRP A 46 0.86 -3.88 -9.18
N ILE A 47 0.70 -5.15 -9.56
CA ILE A 47 -0.60 -5.77 -9.77
C ILE A 47 -1.41 -5.78 -8.48
N VAL A 48 -0.82 -6.25 -7.38
CA VAL A 48 -1.50 -6.33 -6.07
C VAL A 48 -1.88 -4.93 -5.58
N THR A 49 -0.99 -3.95 -5.70
CA THR A 49 -1.25 -2.56 -5.30
C THR A 49 -2.40 -1.96 -6.11
N PHE A 50 -2.38 -2.15 -7.43
CA PHE A 50 -3.44 -1.66 -8.30
C PHE A 50 -4.79 -2.32 -7.99
N LEU A 51 -4.79 -3.64 -7.78
CA LEU A 51 -5.98 -4.41 -7.43
C LEU A 51 -6.53 -3.97 -6.06
N ALA A 52 -5.66 -3.74 -5.08
CA ALA A 52 -6.03 -3.23 -3.75
C ALA A 52 -6.63 -1.82 -3.83
N MET A 53 -6.00 -0.89 -4.57
CA MET A 53 -6.53 0.45 -4.79
C MET A 53 -7.90 0.42 -5.47
N LEU A 54 -8.06 -0.42 -6.48
CA LEU A 54 -9.30 -0.55 -7.23
C LEU A 54 -10.41 -1.15 -6.35
N ALA A 55 -10.09 -2.20 -5.59
CA ALA A 55 -11.00 -2.81 -4.63
C ALA A 55 -11.46 -1.81 -3.57
N LEU A 56 -10.52 -1.07 -2.96
CA LEU A 56 -10.84 -0.03 -1.99
C LEU A 56 -11.69 1.09 -2.60
N THR A 57 -11.38 1.51 -3.81
CA THR A 57 -12.13 2.55 -4.52
C THR A 57 -13.57 2.13 -4.80
N ILE A 58 -13.78 0.90 -5.29
CA ILE A 58 -15.12 0.35 -5.51
C ILE A 58 -15.86 0.23 -4.18
N PHE A 59 -15.20 -0.27 -3.13
CA PHE A 59 -15.78 -0.40 -1.80
C PHE A 59 -16.26 0.96 -1.26
N ILE A 60 -15.44 2.01 -1.34
CA ILE A 60 -15.81 3.37 -0.90
C ILE A 60 -16.92 3.97 -1.79
N ARG A 61 -16.88 3.72 -3.11
CA ARG A 61 -17.84 4.33 -4.04
C ARG A 61 -19.22 3.68 -3.98
N TYR A 62 -19.28 2.35 -3.81
CA TYR A 62 -20.53 1.59 -3.85
C TYR A 62 -21.14 1.36 -2.47
N SER A 63 -20.33 1.39 -1.39
CA SER A 63 -20.84 1.21 -0.04
C SER A 63 -21.60 2.44 0.47
N ARG A 64 -22.71 2.21 1.19
CA ARG A 64 -23.44 3.26 1.93
C ARG A 64 -22.54 3.96 2.94
N MET A 65 -21.56 3.25 3.51
CA MET A 65 -20.57 3.81 4.44
C MET A 65 -19.67 4.84 3.77
N GLY A 66 -19.21 4.61 2.53
CA GLY A 66 -18.32 5.54 1.84
C GLY A 66 -19.01 6.83 1.38
N ARG A 67 -20.34 6.82 1.19
CA ARG A 67 -21.14 8.04 1.01
C ARG A 67 -21.26 8.83 2.32
N ALA A 68 -21.51 8.14 3.43
CA ALA A 68 -21.59 8.76 4.75
C ALA A 68 -20.25 9.38 5.17
N CYS A 69 -19.13 8.69 4.93
CA CYS A 69 -17.79 9.20 5.20
C CYS A 69 -17.49 10.48 4.42
N ARG A 70 -17.85 10.56 3.14
CA ARG A 70 -17.68 11.77 2.33
C ARG A 70 -18.56 12.93 2.79
N ALA A 71 -19.81 12.66 3.18
CA ALA A 71 -20.69 13.69 3.75
C ALA A 71 -20.15 14.24 5.09
N CYS A 72 -19.59 13.36 5.93
CA CYS A 72 -18.97 13.76 7.19
C CYS A 72 -17.65 14.52 6.98
N ALA A 73 -16.90 14.24 5.90
CA ALA A 73 -15.67 14.95 5.56
C ALA A 73 -15.91 16.40 5.11
N GLU A 74 -17.10 16.69 4.57
CA GLU A 74 -17.51 18.05 4.20
C GLU A 74 -17.97 18.85 5.43
N ASP A 75 -18.95 18.33 6.18
CA ASP A 75 -19.42 18.94 7.44
C ASP A 75 -20.08 17.89 8.34
N LEU A 76 -19.43 17.57 9.46
CA LEU A 76 -19.95 16.63 10.46
C LEU A 76 -21.29 17.07 11.07
N LYS A 77 -21.50 18.37 11.25
CA LYS A 77 -22.68 18.93 11.91
C LYS A 77 -23.88 18.90 10.98
N MET A 78 -23.69 19.19 9.69
CA MET A 78 -24.77 19.06 8.71
C MET A 78 -25.08 17.58 8.41
N ALA A 79 -24.07 16.71 8.37
CA ALA A 79 -24.29 15.28 8.19
C ALA A 79 -25.17 14.68 9.31
N SER A 80 -24.96 15.07 10.58
CA SER A 80 -25.78 14.59 11.70
C SER A 80 -27.21 15.13 11.66
N LEU A 81 -27.42 16.38 11.23
CA LEU A 81 -28.76 16.97 11.04
C LEU A 81 -29.55 16.30 9.91
N LEU A 82 -28.87 15.75 8.90
CA LEU A 82 -29.47 14.96 7.82
C LEU A 82 -29.78 13.51 8.22
N GLY A 83 -29.61 13.15 9.49
CA GLY A 83 -29.92 11.81 10.02
C GLY A 83 -28.82 10.77 9.77
N ILE A 84 -27.61 11.18 9.39
CA ILE A 84 -26.46 10.29 9.28
C ILE A 84 -25.84 10.12 10.68
N ASN A 85 -25.70 8.88 11.15
CA ASN A 85 -25.05 8.57 12.42
C ASN A 85 -23.53 8.72 12.32
N THR A 86 -23.02 9.95 12.49
CA THR A 86 -21.60 10.32 12.38
C THR A 86 -20.71 9.48 13.31
N ASP A 87 -21.13 9.20 14.55
CA ASP A 87 -20.35 8.40 15.52
C ASP A 87 -20.06 6.99 15.02
N ARG A 88 -21.04 6.35 14.36
CA ARG A 88 -20.85 5.01 13.78
C ARG A 88 -19.88 5.05 12.60
N VAL A 89 -19.90 6.12 11.81
CA VAL A 89 -18.96 6.29 10.69
C VAL A 89 -17.54 6.46 11.24
N ILE A 90 -17.34 7.31 12.24
CA ILE A 90 -16.03 7.56 12.86
C ILE A 90 -15.48 6.26 13.50
N ALA A 91 -16.29 5.56 14.28
CA ALA A 91 -15.87 4.31 14.92
C ALA A 91 -15.48 3.23 13.89
N LEU A 92 -16.23 3.10 12.79
CA LEU A 92 -15.89 2.15 11.73
C LEU A 92 -14.56 2.52 11.05
N THR A 93 -14.35 3.79 10.71
CA THR A 93 -13.11 4.24 10.06
C THR A 93 -11.90 4.02 10.97
N PHE A 94 -12.04 4.25 12.28
CA PHE A 94 -10.99 3.96 13.25
C PHE A 94 -10.66 2.46 13.33
N VAL A 95 -11.69 1.59 13.40
CA VAL A 95 -11.49 0.13 13.41
C VAL A 95 -10.84 -0.37 12.12
N ILE A 96 -11.22 0.19 10.96
CA ILE A 96 -10.63 -0.16 9.66
C ILE A 96 -9.17 0.32 9.58
N GLY A 97 -8.84 1.50 10.11
CA GLY A 97 -7.48 2.05 10.07
C GLY A 97 -6.54 1.48 11.14
N ALA A 98 -7.08 0.87 12.20
CA ALA A 98 -6.29 0.24 13.26
C ALA A 98 -5.92 -1.23 12.99
N ALA A 99 -6.48 -1.83 11.94
CA ALA A 99 -6.21 -3.19 11.49
C ALA A 99 -5.12 -3.22 10.40
#